data_AF-A0A3A5W4H0-F1
#
_entry.id   AF-A0A3A5W4H0-F1
#
_cell.length_a   1.000
_cell.length_b   1.000
_cell.length_c   1.000
_cell.angle_alpha   90.00
_cell.angle_beta   90.00
_cell.angle_gamma   90.00
#
_symmetry.space_group_name_H-M   'P 1'
#
loop_
_entity.id
_entity.type
_entity.pdbx_description
1 polymer ?
#
loop_
_entity_poly.entity_id
_entity_poly.type
_entity_poly.pdbx_seq_one_letter_code
_entity_poly.pdbx_strand_id
1 'polypeptide(L)'
;MSSEALGTLDVFRSTVEVMLEDGVLTREEKRLIIKLASALRLQPEEPAYIYEAIQSKQSSRSGEAVLPDAMRAIYTKVFEVAIVNASLSKDEFRVLAHLRSQFNIDDEMHEEIEHELREMVKEKYDDKDVIDTLMDTLRDSVGLVGDLFDSFRKKSNEGDTR
;
A
#
# COMPACT_ATOMS: atom_id res chain seq x y z
N MET A 1 -5.81 20.53 -17.20
CA MET A 1 -5.02 20.27 -15.99
C MET A 1 -4.03 19.18 -16.34
N SER A 2 -2.72 19.45 -16.28
CA SER A 2 -1.74 18.37 -16.40
C SER A 2 -1.98 17.42 -15.23
N SER A 3 -2.31 16.16 -15.50
CA SER A 3 -2.19 15.13 -14.48
C SER A 3 -0.72 15.14 -14.07
N GLU A 4 -0.39 15.72 -12.91
CA GLU A 4 0.96 15.57 -12.36
C GLU A 4 1.21 14.07 -12.24
N ALA A 5 2.27 13.60 -12.89
CA ALA A 5 2.64 12.21 -12.84
C ALA A 5 2.98 11.87 -11.38
N LEU A 6 2.30 10.86 -10.83
CA LEU A 6 2.52 10.43 -9.45
C LEU A 6 3.97 9.97 -9.27
N GLY A 7 4.72 10.66 -8.42
CA GLY A 7 6.13 10.39 -8.21
C GLY A 7 6.39 9.27 -7.19
N THR A 8 7.47 8.51 -7.36
CA THR A 8 7.84 7.40 -6.46
C THR A 8 8.02 7.86 -5.01
N LEU A 9 8.57 9.06 -4.80
CA LEU A 9 8.77 9.61 -3.45
C LEU A 9 7.48 10.20 -2.87
N ASP A 10 6.55 10.68 -3.70
CA ASP A 10 5.23 11.11 -3.24
C ASP A 10 4.40 9.92 -2.72
N VAL A 11 4.42 8.81 -3.46
CA VAL A 11 3.76 7.55 -3.04
C VAL A 11 4.36 7.06 -1.73
N PHE A 12 5.69 7.01 -1.66
CA PHE A 12 6.38 6.56 -0.47
C PHE A 12 6.07 7.45 0.72
N ARG A 13 6.20 8.77 0.58
CA ARG A 13 5.93 9.75 1.63
C ARG A 13 4.51 9.64 2.16
N SER A 14 3.53 9.75 1.28
CA SER A 14 2.12 9.77 1.72
C SER A 14 1.76 8.46 2.42
N THR A 15 2.31 7.33 1.99
CA THR A 15 2.11 6.04 2.64
C THR A 15 2.76 5.97 4.02
N VAL A 16 3.98 6.51 4.17
CA VAL A 16 4.66 6.62 5.47
C VAL A 16 3.89 7.56 6.41
N GLU A 17 3.32 8.65 5.90
CA GLU A 17 2.48 9.56 6.68
C GLU A 17 1.20 8.87 7.19
N VAL A 18 0.60 7.95 6.42
CA VAL A 18 -0.53 7.11 6.90
C VAL A 18 -0.11 6.21 8.07
N MET A 19 1.08 5.61 8.01
CA MET A 19 1.59 4.73 9.08
C MET A 19 2.08 5.51 10.31
N LEU A 20 2.38 6.80 10.18
CA LEU A 20 2.87 7.64 11.27
C LEU A 20 1.75 8.43 11.98
N GLU A 21 0.48 8.08 11.78
CA GLU A 21 -0.65 8.78 12.40
C GLU A 21 -0.56 8.80 13.94
N ASP A 22 0.00 7.73 14.55
CA ASP A 22 0.25 7.61 15.99
C ASP A 22 1.67 8.02 16.42
N GLY A 23 2.53 8.37 15.45
CA GLY A 23 3.92 8.77 15.64
C GLY A 23 4.93 7.63 15.84
N VAL A 24 4.53 6.35 15.76
CA VAL A 24 5.43 5.20 16.01
C VAL A 24 5.24 4.10 14.97
N LEU A 25 6.29 3.81 14.21
CA LEU A 25 6.28 2.64 13.33
C LEU A 25 6.49 1.33 14.09
N THR A 26 5.49 0.47 14.02
CA THR A 26 5.52 -0.94 14.44
C THR A 26 6.52 -1.75 13.61
N ARG A 27 6.75 -3.02 13.97
CA ARG A 27 7.65 -3.90 13.21
C ARG A 27 7.06 -4.27 11.86
N GLU A 28 5.74 -4.40 11.82
CA GLU A 28 4.92 -4.78 10.68
C GLU A 28 4.89 -3.63 9.66
N GLU A 29 4.66 -2.40 10.11
CA GLU A 29 4.72 -1.21 9.25
C GLU A 29 6.11 -0.97 8.67
N LYS A 30 7.19 -1.14 9.47
CA LYS A 30 8.57 -1.06 8.95
C LYS A 30 8.80 -2.04 7.82
N ARG A 31 8.24 -3.25 7.90
CA ARG A 31 8.36 -4.27 6.86
C ARG A 31 7.63 -3.85 5.59
N LEU A 32 6.41 -3.31 5.71
CA LEU A 32 5.67 -2.78 4.58
C LEU A 32 6.40 -1.61 3.92
N ILE A 33 6.98 -0.69 4.70
CA ILE A 33 7.78 0.42 4.17
C ILE A 33 9.00 -0.10 3.41
N ILE A 34 9.74 -1.05 3.97
CA ILE A 34 10.90 -1.65 3.28
C ILE A 34 10.46 -2.29 1.96
N LYS A 35 9.33 -3.01 1.97
CA LYS A 35 8.79 -3.63 0.75
C LYS A 35 8.35 -2.58 -0.27
N LEU A 36 7.68 -1.52 0.17
CA LEU A 36 7.23 -0.42 -0.68
C LEU A 36 8.41 0.32 -1.31
N ALA A 37 9.44 0.67 -0.53
CA ALA A 37 10.66 1.29 -1.03
C ALA A 37 11.33 0.43 -2.11
N SER A 38 11.41 -0.89 -1.88
CA SER A 38 11.95 -1.83 -2.86
C SER A 38 11.08 -1.92 -4.12
N ALA A 39 9.75 -1.95 -3.98
CA ALA A 39 8.82 -2.01 -5.11
C ALA A 39 8.86 -0.74 -5.96
N LEU A 40 9.03 0.42 -5.33
CA LEU A 40 9.23 1.73 -5.95
C LEU A 40 10.65 1.94 -6.49
N ARG A 41 11.57 1.01 -6.23
CA ARG A 41 12.99 1.07 -6.63
C ARG A 41 13.71 2.32 -6.13
N LEU A 42 13.41 2.71 -4.89
CA LEU A 42 14.07 3.84 -4.26
C LEU A 42 15.56 3.57 -4.06
N GLN A 43 16.37 4.62 -4.19
CA GLN A 43 17.79 4.58 -3.82
C GLN A 43 17.93 4.40 -2.31
N PRO A 44 19.04 3.80 -1.82
CA PRO A 44 19.23 3.49 -0.40
C PRO A 44 19.05 4.69 0.56
N GLU A 45 19.41 5.90 0.12
CA GLU A 45 19.31 7.14 0.88
C GLU A 45 17.91 7.79 0.85
N GLU A 46 17.08 7.47 -0.13
CA GLU A 46 15.80 8.11 -0.35
C GLU A 46 14.78 7.87 0.77
N PRO A 47 14.63 6.64 1.33
CA PRO A 47 13.77 6.43 2.48
C PRO A 47 14.13 7.33 3.66
N ALA A 48 15.43 7.43 4.00
CA ALA A 48 15.90 8.25 5.11
C ALA A 48 15.62 9.74 4.87
N TYR A 49 15.85 10.22 3.65
CA TYR A 49 15.51 11.57 3.22
C TYR A 49 14.02 11.88 3.42
N ILE A 50 13.11 10.97 3.05
CA ILE A 50 11.67 11.18 3.24
C ILE A 50 11.30 11.20 4.72
N TYR A 51 11.87 10.32 5.54
CA TYR A 51 11.64 10.36 6.99
C TYR A 51 12.06 11.70 7.61
N GLU A 52 13.22 12.23 7.23
CA GLU A 52 13.71 13.52 7.71
C GLU A 52 12.78 14.67 7.28
N ALA A 53 12.29 14.64 6.03
CA ALA A 53 11.35 15.63 5.53
C ALA A 53 10.02 15.60 6.28
N ILE A 54 9.47 14.41 6.58
CA ILE A 54 8.24 14.24 7.37
C ILE A 54 8.44 14.78 8.79
N GLN A 55 9.52 14.37 9.48
CA GLN A 55 9.82 14.80 10.85
C GLN A 55 10.02 16.31 10.94
N SER A 56 10.71 16.90 9.96
CA SER A 56 10.96 18.34 9.88
C SER A 56 9.76 19.15 9.35
N LYS A 57 8.66 18.49 8.97
CA LYS A 57 7.49 19.11 8.32
C LYS A 57 7.85 19.92 7.07
N GLN A 58 8.83 19.45 6.31
CA GLN A 58 9.29 20.07 5.07
C GLN A 58 8.72 19.34 3.85
N SER A 59 8.67 20.02 2.71
CA SER A 59 8.36 19.38 1.43
C SER A 59 9.50 18.46 0.98
N SER A 60 9.18 17.50 0.13
CA SER A 60 10.15 16.61 -0.51
C SER A 60 10.03 16.72 -2.02
N ARG A 61 11.07 16.30 -2.75
CA ARG A 61 10.97 16.12 -4.21
C ARG A 61 10.05 14.92 -4.54
N SER A 62 9.43 14.97 -5.71
CA SER A 62 8.42 13.99 -6.17
C SER A 62 9.01 12.60 -6.52
N GLY A 63 10.27 12.55 -6.96
CA GLY A 63 10.90 11.32 -7.42
C GLY A 63 10.66 11.05 -8.90
N GLU A 64 10.80 9.80 -9.32
CA GLU A 64 10.54 9.36 -10.70
C GLU A 64 9.05 9.11 -10.91
N ALA A 65 8.54 9.30 -12.13
CA ALA A 65 7.14 9.00 -12.44
C ALA A 65 6.84 7.50 -12.31
N VAL A 66 5.81 7.15 -11.53
CA VAL A 66 5.29 5.79 -11.46
C VAL A 66 4.45 5.52 -12.71
N LEU A 67 4.87 4.53 -13.50
CA LEU A 67 4.13 4.13 -14.70
C LEU A 67 2.85 3.37 -14.32
N PRO A 68 1.75 3.50 -15.09
CA PRO A 68 0.48 2.81 -14.81
C PRO A 68 0.64 1.29 -14.58
N ASP A 69 1.39 0.61 -15.45
CA ASP A 69 1.63 -0.84 -15.32
C ASP A 69 2.42 -1.19 -14.05
N ALA A 70 3.26 -0.27 -13.56
CA ALA A 70 4.00 -0.46 -12.33
C ALA A 70 3.11 -0.33 -11.08
N MET A 71 2.06 0.49 -11.13
CA MET A 71 1.17 0.73 -9.98
C MET A 71 0.52 -0.56 -9.47
N ARG A 72 -0.09 -1.34 -10.37
CA ARG A 72 -0.67 -2.65 -10.05
C ARG A 72 0.37 -3.59 -9.45
N ALA A 73 1.57 -3.64 -10.05
CA ALA A 73 2.65 -4.51 -9.59
C ALA A 73 3.19 -4.10 -8.20
N ILE A 74 3.29 -2.80 -7.91
CA ILE A 74 3.69 -2.28 -6.60
C ILE A 74 2.64 -2.65 -5.56
N TYR A 75 1.36 -2.37 -5.85
CA TYR A 75 0.26 -2.70 -4.96
C TYR A 75 0.22 -4.19 -4.61
N THR A 76 0.26 -5.06 -5.62
CA THR A 76 0.23 -6.53 -5.45
C THR A 76 1.37 -7.00 -4.54
N LYS A 77 2.58 -6.46 -4.72
CA LYS A 77 3.76 -6.81 -3.90
C LYS A 77 3.64 -6.39 -2.44
N VAL A 78 3.03 -5.23 -2.18
CA VAL A 78 2.79 -4.76 -0.81
C VAL A 78 1.70 -5.60 -0.15
N PHE A 79 0.64 -5.91 -0.90
CA PHE A 79 -0.47 -6.75 -0.43
C PHE A 79 -0.02 -8.17 -0.10
N GLU A 80 0.80 -8.80 -0.97
CA GLU A 80 1.41 -10.11 -0.71
C GLU A 80 2.11 -10.15 0.66
N VAL A 81 2.93 -9.14 0.97
CA VAL A 81 3.67 -9.07 2.24
C VAL A 81 2.73 -8.88 3.44
N ALA A 82 1.64 -8.15 3.26
CA ALA A 82 0.64 -7.95 4.31
C ALA A 82 -0.09 -9.27 4.64
N ILE A 83 -0.45 -10.06 3.62
CA ILE A 83 -1.13 -11.36 3.77
C ILE A 83 -0.21 -12.44 4.31
N VAL A 84 0.96 -12.67 3.69
CA VAL A 84 1.86 -13.79 3.99
C VAL A 84 2.30 -13.80 5.46
N ASN A 85 2.36 -12.63 6.08
CA ASN A 85 2.77 -12.51 7.46
C ASN A 85 1.61 -12.66 8.46
N ALA A 86 0.38 -12.88 7.96
CA ALA A 86 -0.85 -12.92 8.73
C ALA A 86 -0.99 -11.72 9.69
N SER A 87 -0.36 -10.58 9.34
CA SER A 87 -0.26 -9.40 10.19
C SER A 87 -1.15 -8.29 9.64
N LEU A 88 -2.38 -8.63 9.25
CA LEU A 88 -3.35 -7.64 8.83
C LEU A 88 -4.03 -7.06 10.08
N SER A 89 -3.46 -5.97 10.59
CA SER A 89 -4.15 -5.10 11.52
C SER A 89 -4.85 -3.98 10.75
N LYS A 90 -5.60 -3.16 11.49
CA LYS A 90 -6.29 -1.99 10.93
C LYS A 90 -5.32 -1.01 10.25
N ASP A 91 -4.06 -0.97 10.69
CA ASP A 91 -3.06 -0.04 10.17
C ASP A 91 -2.52 -0.50 8.82
N GLU A 92 -2.25 -1.81 8.63
CA GLU A 92 -1.91 -2.35 7.31
C GLU A 92 -3.06 -2.19 6.32
N PHE A 93 -4.31 -2.34 6.77
CA PHE A 93 -5.46 -2.12 5.90
C PHE A 93 -5.60 -0.67 5.44
N ARG A 94 -5.33 0.31 6.32
CA ARG A 94 -5.30 1.73 5.93
C ARG A 94 -4.24 2.00 4.87
N VAL A 95 -3.07 1.39 5.01
CA VAL A 95 -1.98 1.49 4.03
C VAL A 95 -2.40 0.93 2.68
N LEU A 96 -3.02 -0.25 2.66
CA LEU A 96 -3.50 -0.87 1.42
C LEU A 96 -4.61 -0.03 0.78
N ALA A 97 -5.58 0.45 1.55
CA ALA A 97 -6.64 1.32 1.03
C ALA A 97 -6.08 2.65 0.47
N HIS A 98 -5.09 3.24 1.15
CA HIS A 98 -4.40 4.44 0.70
C HIS A 98 -3.65 4.23 -0.62
N LEU A 99 -2.87 3.15 -0.73
CA LEU A 99 -2.17 2.80 -1.98
C LEU A 99 -3.15 2.50 -3.11
N ARG A 100 -4.23 1.76 -2.82
CA ARG A 100 -5.30 1.46 -3.78
C ARG A 100 -5.90 2.74 -4.36
N SER A 101 -6.18 3.72 -3.49
CA SER A 101 -6.69 5.04 -3.90
C SER A 101 -5.67 5.82 -4.72
N GLN A 102 -4.40 5.87 -4.31
CA GLN A 102 -3.36 6.61 -5.04
C GLN A 102 -3.12 6.05 -6.44
N PHE A 103 -3.18 4.73 -6.58
CA PHE A 103 -2.96 4.03 -7.84
C PHE A 103 -4.22 3.89 -8.70
N ASN A 104 -5.35 4.42 -8.24
CA ASN A 104 -6.64 4.31 -8.92
C ASN A 104 -6.97 2.86 -9.32
N ILE A 105 -6.76 1.93 -8.38
CA ILE A 105 -7.10 0.51 -8.56
C ILE A 105 -8.59 0.37 -8.20
N ASP A 106 -9.41 0.15 -9.23
CA ASP A 106 -10.85 -0.04 -9.09
C ASP A 106 -11.20 -1.41 -8.48
N ASP A 107 -12.49 -1.71 -8.35
CA ASP A 107 -12.96 -2.97 -7.74
C ASP A 107 -12.59 -4.19 -8.58
N GLU A 108 -12.73 -4.11 -9.90
CA GLU A 108 -12.41 -5.22 -10.82
C GLU A 108 -10.93 -5.55 -10.77
N MET A 109 -10.06 -4.53 -10.87
CA MET A 109 -8.61 -4.72 -10.73
C MET A 109 -8.21 -5.25 -9.35
N HIS A 110 -8.92 -4.83 -8.29
CA HIS A 110 -8.63 -5.30 -6.95
C HIS A 110 -8.99 -6.79 -6.78
N GLU A 111 -10.17 -7.20 -7.25
CA GLU A 111 -10.61 -8.60 -7.26
C GLU A 111 -9.66 -9.50 -8.07
N GLU A 112 -9.16 -9.03 -9.21
CA GLU A 112 -8.14 -9.75 -10.00
C GLU A 112 -6.83 -9.94 -9.22
N ILE A 113 -6.34 -8.89 -8.56
CA ILE A 113 -5.11 -8.95 -7.76
C ILE A 113 -5.29 -9.93 -6.59
N GLU A 114 -6.45 -9.94 -5.95
CA GLU A 114 -6.75 -10.90 -4.90
C GLU A 114 -6.79 -12.34 -5.42
N HIS A 115 -7.39 -12.57 -6.59
CA HIS A 115 -7.38 -13.87 -7.23
C HIS A 115 -5.95 -14.34 -7.51
N GLU A 116 -5.11 -13.47 -8.06
CA GLU A 116 -3.68 -13.76 -8.28
C GLU A 116 -2.94 -14.10 -6.99
N LEU A 117 -3.21 -13.37 -5.90
CA LEU A 117 -2.60 -13.64 -4.60
C LEU A 117 -3.05 -14.98 -4.03
N ARG A 118 -4.32 -15.37 -4.22
CA ARG A 118 -4.84 -16.69 -3.80
C ARG A 118 -4.13 -17.82 -4.54
N GLU A 119 -3.96 -17.71 -5.86
CA GLU A 119 -3.25 -18.73 -6.63
C GLU A 119 -1.76 -18.77 -6.26
N MET A 120 -1.11 -17.61 -6.10
CA MET A 120 0.28 -17.54 -5.65
C MET A 120 0.50 -18.20 -4.29
N VAL A 121 -0.42 -18.00 -3.33
CA VAL A 121 -0.35 -18.66 -2.02
C VAL A 121 -0.45 -20.18 -2.15
N LYS A 122 -1.39 -20.68 -2.96
CA LYS A 122 -1.53 -22.13 -3.19
C LYS A 122 -0.30 -22.75 -3.86
N GLU A 123 0.38 -22.00 -4.74
CA GLU A 123 1.59 -22.49 -5.42
C GLU A 123 2.84 -22.43 -4.53
N LYS A 124 2.92 -21.44 -3.62
CA LYS A 124 4.13 -21.17 -2.83
C LYS A 124 4.22 -21.97 -1.53
N TYR A 125 3.08 -22.44 -1.02
CA TYR A 125 3.00 -23.15 0.25
C TYR A 125 2.43 -24.55 0.05
N ASP A 126 3.07 -25.55 0.65
CA ASP A 126 2.62 -26.95 0.60
C ASP A 126 1.81 -27.36 1.85
N ASP A 127 1.84 -26.54 2.91
CA ASP A 127 1.16 -26.81 4.17
C ASP A 127 -0.29 -26.33 4.11
N LYS A 128 -1.22 -27.27 4.21
CA LYS A 128 -2.66 -27.02 4.10
C LYS A 128 -3.17 -26.05 5.16
N ASP A 129 -2.69 -26.14 6.40
CA ASP A 129 -3.16 -25.30 7.50
C ASP A 129 -2.67 -23.85 7.30
N VAL A 130 -1.48 -23.68 6.74
CA VAL A 130 -0.95 -22.36 6.33
C VAL A 130 -1.77 -21.78 5.18
N ILE A 131 -2.07 -22.58 4.15
CA ILE A 131 -2.88 -22.15 3.02
C ILE A 131 -4.26 -21.70 3.50
N ASP A 132 -4.94 -22.51 4.30
CA ASP A 132 -6.29 -22.20 4.80
C ASP A 132 -6.29 -20.89 5.61
N THR A 133 -5.30 -20.69 6.48
CA THR A 133 -5.14 -19.44 7.27
C THR A 133 -4.94 -18.20 6.37
N LEU A 134 -4.08 -18.32 5.36
CA LEU A 134 -3.81 -17.22 4.42
C LEU A 134 -5.04 -16.93 3.54
N MET A 135 -5.80 -17.95 3.16
CA MET A 135 -7.03 -17.80 2.37
C MET A 135 -8.15 -17.12 3.14
N ASP A 136 -8.28 -17.41 4.44
CA ASP A 136 -9.19 -16.72 5.36
C ASP A 136 -8.76 -15.26 5.54
N THR A 137 -7.46 -15.03 5.77
CA THR A 137 -6.89 -13.67 5.88
C THR A 137 -7.15 -12.83 4.62
N LEU A 138 -6.97 -13.44 3.43
CA LEU A 138 -7.29 -12.84 2.14
C LEU A 138 -8.79 -12.54 1.96
N ARG A 139 -9.66 -13.35 2.55
CA ARG A 139 -11.11 -13.14 2.48
C ARG A 139 -11.55 -11.98 3.38
N ASP A 140 -10.98 -11.92 4.58
CA ASP A 140 -11.27 -10.84 5.53
C ASP A 140 -10.72 -9.49 5.03
N SER A 141 -9.61 -9.50 4.29
CA SER A 141 -9.03 -8.28 3.73
C SER A 141 -9.93 -7.60 2.70
N VAL A 142 -10.66 -8.35 1.88
CA VAL A 142 -11.50 -7.79 0.79
C VAL A 142 -12.52 -6.81 1.35
N GLY A 143 -13.26 -7.23 2.38
CA GLY A 143 -14.30 -6.41 2.98
C GLY A 143 -13.72 -5.17 3.67
N LEU A 144 -12.67 -5.35 4.47
CA LEU A 144 -12.08 -4.27 5.25
C LEU A 144 -11.36 -3.23 4.38
N VAL A 145 -10.62 -3.67 3.36
CA VAL A 145 -9.95 -2.76 2.42
C VAL A 145 -10.97 -2.03 1.57
N GLY A 146 -12.04 -2.70 1.12
CA GLY A 146 -13.16 -2.08 0.43
C GLY A 146 -13.82 -0.95 1.24
N ASP A 147 -14.21 -1.25 2.48
CA ASP A 147 -14.85 -0.26 3.37
C ASP A 147 -13.94 0.95 3.65
N LEU A 148 -12.64 0.72 3.86
CA LEU A 148 -11.67 1.79 4.07
C LEU A 148 -11.42 2.60 2.80
N PHE A 149 -11.34 1.93 1.64
CA PHE A 149 -11.17 2.57 0.35
C PHE A 149 -12.30 3.54 0.03
N ASP A 150 -13.56 3.14 0.26
CA ASP A 150 -14.72 4.01 0.10
C ASP A 150 -14.65 5.25 1.01
N SER A 151 -14.18 5.07 2.24
CA SER A 151 -13.96 6.17 3.18
C SER A 151 -12.88 7.16 2.68
N PHE A 152 -11.76 6.67 2.15
CA PHE A 152 -10.71 7.51 1.56
C PHE A 152 -11.22 8.27 0.33
N ARG A 153 -11.98 7.60 -0.54
CA ARG A 153 -12.58 8.21 -1.75
C ARG A 153 -13.61 9.29 -1.41
N LYS A 154 -14.39 9.09 -0.34
CA LYS A 154 -15.34 10.10 0.12
C LYS A 154 -14.62 11.35 0.65
N LYS A 155 -13.54 11.18 1.43
CA LYS A 155 -12.74 12.30 1.95
C LYS A 155 -12.05 13.11 0.86
N SER A 156 -11.53 12.46 -0.19
CA SER A 156 -10.93 13.19 -1.32
C SER A 156 -11.95 14.05 -2.08
N ASN A 157 -13.18 13.56 -2.25
CA ASN A 157 -14.26 14.31 -2.90
C ASN A 157 -14.81 15.48 -2.05
N GLU A 158 -14.75 15.40 -0.71
CA GLU A 158 -15.16 16.49 0.19
C GLU A 158 -14.12 17.64 0.25
N GLY A 159 -12.87 17.39 -0.18
CA GLY A 159 -11.81 18.39 -0.27
C GLY A 159 -11.88 19.32 -1.49
N ASP A 160 -12.64 18.94 -2.52
CA ASP A 160 -12.71 19.66 -3.82
C ASP A 160 -13.83 20.74 -3.86
N THR A 161 -14.43 21.06 -2.71
CA THR A 161 -15.53 22.06 -2.58
C THR A 161 -15.21 23.23 -1.63
N ARG A 162 -13.94 23.56 -1.40
CA ARG A 162 -13.57 24.76 -0.62
C ARG A 162 -12.57 25.67 -1.32
#